data_AF-A0AA89NKR3-F1
#
_entry.id   AF-A0AA89NKR3-F1
#
_cell.length_a   1.000
_cell.length_b   1.000
_cell.length_c   1.000
_cell.angle_alpha   90.00
_cell.angle_beta   90.00
_cell.angle_gamma   90.00
#
_symmetry.space_group_name_H-M   'P 1'
#
loop_
_entity.id
_entity.type
_entity.pdbx_description
1 polymer ?
#
loop_
_entity_poly.entity_id
_entity_poly.type
_entity_poly.pdbx_seq_one_letter_code
_entity_poly.pdbx_strand_id
1 'polypeptide(L)'
;MNSGVADAIVAVKAIHAAFQEGEWSKAKQIIAEAAQERKTAAQYNRDCAGLALEHIQGRSPVMNMKRELAASLSSIIPSLGKWLDEGPYGPKSGPPQLATKY
;
A
#
# COMPACT_ATOMS: atom_id res chain seq x y z
N MET A 1 -5.16 3.51 -5.82
CA MET A 1 -4.59 4.25 -6.97
C MET A 1 -3.52 5.22 -6.48
N ASN A 2 -2.66 4.82 -5.53
CA ASN A 2 -2.02 5.80 -4.65
C ASN A 2 -0.52 5.97 -4.87
N SER A 3 0.05 5.35 -5.91
CA SER A 3 1.51 5.29 -6.09
C SER A 3 2.04 6.17 -7.22
N GLY A 4 1.24 6.45 -8.26
CA GLY A 4 1.76 7.01 -9.51
C GLY A 4 2.49 8.36 -9.38
N VAL A 5 2.04 9.25 -8.50
CA VAL A 5 2.72 10.53 -8.25
C VAL A 5 4.07 10.31 -7.54
N ALA A 6 4.11 9.45 -6.52
CA ALA A 6 5.35 9.12 -5.83
C ALA A 6 6.33 8.37 -6.75
N ASP A 7 5.82 7.43 -7.57
CA ASP A 7 6.60 6.72 -8.59
C ASP A 7 7.28 7.71 -9.55
N ALA A 8 6.51 8.69 -10.06
CA ALA A 8 7.04 9.71 -10.97
C ALA A 8 8.09 10.61 -10.31
N ILE A 9 7.85 11.06 -9.07
CA ILE A 9 8.80 11.90 -8.32
C ILE A 9 10.12 11.16 -8.10
N VAL A 10 10.07 9.92 -7.62
CA VAL A 10 11.27 9.10 -7.37
C VAL A 10 12.00 8.81 -8.68
N ALA A 11 11.29 8.47 -9.75
CA ALA A 11 11.88 8.22 -11.06
C ALA A 11 12.60 9.47 -11.60
N VAL A 12 11.97 10.64 -11.58
CA VAL A 12 12.59 11.89 -12.08
C VAL A 12 13.83 12.25 -11.26
N LYS A 13 13.77 12.12 -9.92
CA LYS A 13 14.92 12.38 -9.05
C LYS A 13 16.09 11.43 -9.36
N ALA A 14 15.80 10.14 -9.55
CA ALA A 14 16.81 9.13 -9.85
C ALA A 14 17.44 9.35 -11.22
N ILE A 15 16.63 9.67 -12.24
CA ILE A 15 17.12 10.01 -13.59
C ILE A 15 18.02 11.24 -13.53
N HIS A 16 17.59 12.29 -12.82
CA HIS A 16 18.40 13.49 -12.66
C HIS A 16 19.73 13.19 -11.97
N ALA A 17 19.72 12.46 -10.85
CA ALA A 17 20.93 12.09 -10.13
C ALA A 17 21.87 11.20 -10.96
N ALA A 18 21.34 10.21 -11.67
CA ALA A 18 22.10 9.35 -12.56
C ALA A 18 22.71 10.11 -13.75
N PHE A 19 22.03 11.15 -14.25
CA PHE A 19 22.55 11.98 -15.34
C PHE A 19 23.71 12.89 -14.89
N GLN A 20 23.73 13.31 -13.62
CA GLN A 20 24.84 14.09 -13.04
C GLN A 20 26.04 13.20 -12.67
N GLU A 21 25.87 11.89 -12.65
CA GLU A 21 26.91 10.95 -12.28
C GLU A 21 27.84 10.67 -13.48
N GLY A 22 29.14 10.81 -13.27
CA GLY A 22 30.14 10.60 -14.32
C GLY A 22 30.52 9.14 -14.53
N GLU A 23 30.20 8.29 -13.55
CA GLU A 23 30.50 6.86 -13.58
C GLU A 23 29.25 6.02 -13.89
N TRP A 24 29.28 5.29 -15.00
CA TRP A 24 28.11 4.54 -15.47
C TRP A 24 27.62 3.44 -14.50
N SER A 25 28.53 2.84 -13.75
CA SER A 25 28.21 1.85 -12.70
C SER A 25 27.33 2.47 -11.61
N LYS A 26 27.69 3.68 -11.12
CA LYS A 26 26.97 4.43 -10.10
C LYS A 26 25.64 4.96 -10.62
N ALA A 27 25.61 5.47 -11.85
CA ALA A 27 24.36 5.89 -12.50
C ALA A 27 23.34 4.74 -12.56
N LYS A 28 23.79 3.53 -12.93
CA LYS A 28 22.95 2.33 -12.90
C LYS A 28 22.49 1.96 -11.49
N GLN A 29 23.38 2.06 -10.51
CA GLN A 29 23.04 1.75 -9.12
C GLN A 29 21.92 2.67 -8.61
N ILE A 30 22.01 3.98 -8.86
CA ILE A 30 20.99 4.97 -8.48
C ILE A 30 19.61 4.60 -9.06
N ILE A 31 19.56 4.24 -10.35
CA ILE A 31 18.31 3.83 -10.99
C ILE A 31 17.79 2.51 -10.39
N ALA A 32 18.67 1.55 -10.10
CA ALA A 32 18.28 0.28 -9.52
C ALA A 32 17.72 0.44 -8.09
N GLU A 33 18.32 1.30 -7.27
CA GLU A 33 17.85 1.61 -5.93
C GLU A 33 16.46 2.26 -5.96
N ALA A 34 16.25 3.25 -6.83
CA ALA A 34 14.95 3.87 -7.03
C ALA A 34 13.89 2.87 -7.51
N ALA A 35 14.24 1.99 -8.45
CA ALA A 35 13.34 0.94 -8.91
C ALA A 35 12.99 -0.06 -7.80
N GLN A 36 13.96 -0.41 -6.95
CA GLN A 36 13.74 -1.31 -5.82
C GLN A 36 12.86 -0.67 -4.75
N GLU A 37 13.04 0.63 -4.47
CA GLU A 37 12.17 1.40 -3.58
C GLU A 37 10.71 1.35 -4.05
N ARG A 38 10.47 1.68 -5.32
CA ARG A 38 9.11 1.69 -5.90
C ARG A 38 8.49 0.31 -6.00
N LYS A 39 9.30 -0.73 -6.26
CA LYS A 39 8.84 -2.13 -6.24
C LYS A 39 8.35 -2.53 -4.85
N THR A 40 9.08 -2.18 -3.79
CA THR A 40 8.66 -2.44 -2.40
C THR A 40 7.35 -1.72 -2.09
N ALA A 41 7.22 -0.44 -2.46
CA ALA A 41 5.98 0.32 -2.29
C ALA A 41 4.78 -0.32 -3.04
N ALA A 42 5.01 -0.74 -4.28
CA ALA A 42 3.97 -1.36 -5.12
C ALA A 42 3.49 -2.70 -4.56
N GLN A 43 4.41 -3.54 -4.07
CA GLN A 43 4.06 -4.81 -3.43
C GLN A 43 3.23 -4.57 -2.16
N TYR A 44 3.64 -3.64 -1.32
CA TYR A 44 2.88 -3.28 -0.12
C TYR A 44 1.48 -2.77 -0.46
N ASN A 45 1.35 -1.87 -1.45
CA ASN A 45 0.06 -1.36 -1.91
C ASN A 45 -0.86 -2.46 -2.46
N ARG A 46 -0.30 -3.40 -3.23
CA ARG A 46 -1.02 -4.57 -3.73
C ARG A 46 -1.52 -5.44 -2.59
N ASP A 47 -0.68 -5.72 -1.61
CA ASP A 47 -1.03 -6.60 -0.49
C ASP A 47 -2.10 -5.94 0.41
N CYS A 48 -1.99 -4.62 0.65
CA CYS A 48 -3.02 -3.82 1.32
C CYS A 48 -4.36 -3.84 0.58
N ALA A 49 -4.34 -3.70 -0.74
CA ALA A 49 -5.54 -3.82 -1.57
C ALA A 49 -6.14 -5.23 -1.49
N GLY A 50 -5.29 -6.27 -1.44
CA GLY A 50 -5.72 -7.65 -1.20
C GLY A 50 -6.45 -7.83 0.12
N LEU A 51 -5.94 -7.25 1.21
CA LEU A 51 -6.61 -7.29 2.51
C LEU A 51 -7.97 -6.55 2.50
N ALA A 52 -8.03 -5.39 1.86
CA ALA A 52 -9.29 -4.64 1.69
C ALA A 52 -10.31 -5.44 0.87
N LEU A 53 -9.87 -6.08 -0.22
CA LEU A 53 -10.72 -6.95 -1.04
C LEU A 53 -11.19 -8.18 -0.27
N GLU A 54 -10.35 -8.83 0.53
CA GLU A 54 -10.80 -9.95 1.38
C GLU A 54 -11.83 -9.48 2.41
N HIS A 55 -11.67 -8.28 2.98
CA HIS A 55 -12.67 -7.70 3.88
C HIS A 55 -14.01 -7.45 3.17
N ILE A 56 -14.01 -6.83 1.97
CA ILE A 56 -15.25 -6.45 1.27
C ILE A 56 -15.89 -7.62 0.53
N GLN A 57 -15.09 -8.47 -0.10
CA GLN A 57 -15.52 -9.47 -1.08
C GLN A 57 -15.07 -10.89 -0.75
N GLY A 58 -14.27 -11.08 0.31
CA GLY A 58 -13.84 -12.40 0.76
C GLY A 58 -15.04 -13.29 1.03
N ARG A 59 -14.94 -14.55 0.60
CA ARG A 59 -16.02 -15.55 0.70
C ARG A 59 -15.72 -16.63 1.75
N SER A 60 -14.64 -16.48 2.51
CA SER A 60 -14.31 -17.42 3.56
C SER A 60 -15.42 -17.44 4.64
N PRO A 61 -15.82 -18.61 5.15
CA PRO A 61 -16.86 -18.69 6.19
C PRO A 61 -16.55 -17.83 7.41
N VAL A 62 -15.27 -17.74 7.77
CA VAL A 62 -14.79 -16.91 8.89
C VAL A 62 -15.01 -15.43 8.62
N MET A 63 -14.71 -14.92 7.42
CA MET A 63 -14.93 -13.51 7.09
C MET A 63 -16.42 -13.17 7.04
N ASN A 64 -17.24 -14.05 6.48
CA ASN A 64 -18.70 -13.89 6.47
C ASN A 64 -19.24 -13.79 7.90
N MET A 65 -18.87 -14.72 8.78
CA MET A 65 -19.28 -14.72 10.18
C MET A 65 -18.86 -13.42 10.89
N LYS A 66 -17.62 -12.95 10.69
CA LYS A 66 -17.16 -11.68 11.28
C LYS A 66 -18.01 -10.50 10.84
N ARG A 67 -18.36 -10.42 9.55
CA ARG A 67 -19.19 -9.33 9.00
C ARG A 67 -20.62 -9.39 9.50
N GLU A 68 -21.23 -10.57 9.54
CA GLU A 68 -22.58 -10.77 10.06
C GLU A 68 -22.68 -10.36 11.53
N LEU A 69 -21.74 -10.81 12.35
CA LEU A 69 -21.67 -10.42 13.76
C LEU A 69 -21.45 -8.92 13.92
N ALA A 70 -20.49 -8.35 13.18
CA ALA A 70 -20.23 -6.91 13.22
C ALA A 70 -21.46 -6.09 12.81
N ALA A 71 -22.19 -6.53 11.78
CA ALA A 71 -23.40 -5.85 11.33
C ALA A 71 -24.52 -5.93 12.37
N SER A 72 -24.76 -7.12 12.93
CA SER A 72 -25.82 -7.35 13.92
C SER A 72 -25.64 -6.56 15.22
N LEU A 73 -24.38 -6.30 15.60
CA LEU A 73 -24.03 -5.62 16.85
C LEU A 73 -23.64 -4.14 16.66
N SER A 74 -23.60 -3.65 15.41
CA SER A 74 -23.11 -2.31 15.07
C SER A 74 -23.88 -1.17 15.76
N SER A 75 -25.18 -1.35 16.03
CA SER A 75 -26.02 -0.37 16.73
C SER A 75 -25.70 -0.23 18.23
N ILE A 76 -25.06 -1.25 18.82
CA ILE A 76 -24.72 -1.30 20.25
C ILE A 76 -23.22 -1.07 20.46
N ILE A 77 -22.39 -1.57 19.54
CA ILE A 77 -20.93 -1.50 19.59
C ILE A 77 -20.43 -0.71 18.38
N PRO A 78 -20.24 0.62 18.49
CA PRO A 78 -19.88 1.48 17.36
C PRO A 78 -18.57 1.09 16.66
N SER A 79 -17.63 0.47 17.37
CA SER A 79 -16.37 0.00 16.79
C SER A 79 -16.57 -1.11 15.74
N LEU A 80 -17.65 -1.88 15.81
CA LEU A 80 -17.98 -2.90 14.82
C LEU A 80 -18.53 -2.28 13.53
N GLY A 81 -19.37 -1.25 13.66
CA GLY A 81 -19.80 -0.45 12.51
C GLY A 81 -18.61 0.25 11.84
N LYS A 82 -17.70 0.82 12.63
CA LYS A 82 -16.45 1.40 12.14
C LYS A 82 -15.56 0.36 11.44
N TRP A 83 -15.44 -0.85 11.99
CA TRP A 83 -14.65 -1.91 11.36
C TRP A 83 -15.20 -2.29 9.98
N LEU A 84 -16.53 -2.35 9.82
CA LEU A 84 -17.17 -2.58 8.51
C LEU A 84 -16.89 -1.43 7.53
N ASP A 85 -16.97 -0.18 7.99
CA ASP A 85 -16.71 1.01 7.19
C ASP A 85 -15.23 1.12 6.78
N GLU A 86 -14.31 0.60 7.59
CA GLU A 86 -12.87 0.67 7.33
C GLU A 86 -12.40 -0.32 6.24
N GLY A 87 -13.23 -1.29 5.86
CA GLY A 87 -12.90 -2.34 4.88
C GLY A 87 -12.21 -1.85 3.60
N PRO A 88 -12.74 -0.83 2.90
CA PRO A 88 -12.13 -0.31 1.67
C PRO A 88 -10.77 0.37 1.82
N TYR A 89 -10.41 0.82 3.02
CA TYR A 89 -9.21 1.63 3.21
C TYR A 89 -7.94 0.82 3.42
N GLY A 90 -8.06 -0.48 3.71
CA GLY A 90 -6.93 -1.35 4.02
C GLY A 90 -6.11 -0.84 5.22
N PRO A 91 -4.88 -1.34 5.40
CA PRO A 91 -3.97 -0.85 6.45
C PRO A 91 -3.70 0.66 6.36
N LYS A 92 -3.61 1.32 7.52
CA LYS A 92 -3.40 2.78 7.61
C LYS A 92 -1.93 3.19 7.58
N SER A 93 -1.01 2.25 7.74
CA SER A 93 0.45 2.48 7.70
C SER A 93 1.01 2.36 6.27
N GLY A 94 2.23 2.88 6.09
CA GLY A 94 3.02 2.67 4.89
C GLY A 94 3.91 1.41 4.99
N PRO A 95 4.66 1.09 3.92
CA PRO A 95 5.68 0.06 3.98
C PRO A 95 6.71 0.42 5.06
N PRO A 96 7.06 -0.48 6.00
CA PRO A 96 7.92 -0.14 7.13
C PRO A 96 9.35 0.26 6.72
N GLN A 97 9.76 -0.11 5.50
CA GLN A 97 11.06 0.25 4.94
C GLN A 97 11.07 1.65 4.28
N LEU A 98 9.92 2.29 4.10
CA LEU A 98 9.80 3.60 3.46
C LEU A 98 9.32 4.64 4.48
N ALA A 99 9.90 5.84 4.42
CA ALA A 99 9.53 6.95 5.31
C ALA A 99 8.12 7.50 5.03
N THR A 100 7.55 7.16 3.88
CA THR A 100 6.26 7.65 3.41
C THR A 100 5.28 6.50 3.17
N LYS A 101 3.98 6.81 3.29
CA LYS A 101 2.90 5.88 2.89
C LYS A 101 2.98 5.48 1.42
N TYR A 102 3.52 6.37 0.60
CA TYR A 102 3.62 6.24 -0.85
C TYR A 102 5.05 6.13 -1.29
#